data_AF-A0AAW6X8W8-F1
#
_entry.id   AF-A0AAW6X8W8-F1
#
_cell.length_a   1.000
_cell.length_b   1.000
_cell.length_c   1.000
_cell.angle_alpha   90.00
_cell.angle_beta   90.00
_cell.angle_gamma   90.00
#
_symmetry.space_group_name_H-M   'P 1'
#
loop_
_entity.id
_entity.type
_entity.pdbx_description
1 polymer ?
#
loop_
_entity_poly.entity_id
_entity_poly.type
_entity_poly.pdbx_seq_one_letter_code
_entity_poly.pdbx_strand_id
1 'polypeptide(L)'
;MGTSQSSKGPKNGNPLVPPWADQAKNGGNQNLSGFRTLFGRFARSRDISSLKGALGRYSRQVTGGGDSANERLGNIVSAGGGLFELLNDGVVNDQNSNPIIDLSSLNGLSCEDAIARISQALSDGSEDADKIQTAMNDALVEALDGKTTFNPQDITDDVLIETMICYLTDSIFIQVTMDAGKSWNNAQSAKELQRAENELHEYISAIVDNHMEPKISKNIRSFSKSDIIKIQKDVITEIWDEWKGYSE
;
A
#
# COMPACT_ATOMS: atom_id res chain seq x y z
N MET A 1 -19.13 -54.11 -18.10
CA MET A 1 -19.43 -53.15 -17.02
C MET A 1 -18.11 -52.72 -16.41
N GLY A 2 -17.67 -51.50 -16.67
CA GLY A 2 -16.48 -50.90 -16.07
C GLY A 2 -16.92 -49.71 -15.23
N THR A 3 -16.46 -49.63 -13.98
CA THR A 3 -16.58 -48.40 -13.18
C THR A 3 -15.21 -48.09 -12.59
N SER A 4 -14.82 -46.84 -12.80
CA SER A 4 -13.48 -46.31 -12.61
C SER A 4 -13.10 -46.16 -11.14
N GLN A 5 -11.85 -46.49 -10.82
CA GLN A 5 -11.17 -46.08 -9.60
C GLN A 5 -11.08 -44.54 -9.56
N SER A 6 -11.54 -43.94 -8.46
CA SER A 6 -11.28 -42.53 -8.16
C SER A 6 -9.86 -42.37 -7.61
N SER A 7 -9.02 -41.60 -8.30
CA SER A 7 -7.70 -41.22 -7.84
C SER A 7 -7.81 -40.14 -6.74
N LYS A 8 -7.14 -40.37 -5.61
CA LYS A 8 -6.91 -39.35 -4.59
C LYS A 8 -5.93 -38.34 -5.17
N GLY A 9 -6.36 -37.07 -5.27
CA GLY A 9 -5.49 -35.96 -5.64
C GLY A 9 -4.34 -35.75 -4.64
N PRO A 10 -3.28 -35.03 -5.03
CA PRO A 10 -2.05 -34.94 -4.27
C PRO A 10 -2.25 -34.25 -2.91
N LYS A 11 -1.75 -34.88 -1.84
CA LYS A 11 -1.50 -34.21 -0.57
C LYS A 11 -0.28 -33.31 -0.75
N ASN A 12 -0.47 -32.00 -0.80
CA ASN A 12 0.64 -31.06 -0.61
C ASN A 12 0.14 -29.83 0.16
N GLY A 13 0.73 -29.63 1.34
CA GLY A 13 0.39 -28.58 2.30
C GLY A 13 1.02 -27.24 1.97
N ASN A 14 0.87 -26.76 0.74
CA ASN A 14 1.03 -25.33 0.45
C ASN A 14 -0.37 -24.72 0.32
N PRO A 15 -0.78 -23.85 1.25
CA PRO A 15 -2.05 -23.16 1.12
C PRO A 15 -2.04 -22.31 -0.16
N LEU A 16 -3.10 -22.40 -0.96
CA LEU A 16 -3.38 -21.51 -2.09
C LEU A 16 -3.78 -20.09 -1.63
N VAL A 17 -3.83 -19.91 -0.31
CA VAL A 17 -4.16 -18.67 0.38
C VAL A 17 -2.87 -18.19 1.06
N PRO A 18 -2.49 -16.91 0.88
CA PRO A 18 -1.33 -16.35 1.55
C PRO A 18 -1.39 -16.53 3.07
N PRO A 19 -0.26 -16.56 3.80
CA PRO A 19 -0.24 -16.74 5.25
C PRO A 19 -1.13 -15.74 6.03
N TRP A 20 -1.30 -14.52 5.51
CA TRP A 20 -2.22 -13.50 6.06
C TRP A 20 -3.71 -13.82 5.83
N ALA A 21 -4.04 -14.64 4.82
CA ALA A 21 -5.38 -15.15 4.59
C ALA A 21 -5.70 -16.39 5.45
N ASP A 22 -4.68 -17.08 5.96
CA ASP A 22 -4.81 -18.24 6.86
C ASP A 22 -4.87 -17.88 8.36
N GLN A 23 -4.67 -16.61 8.74
CA GLN A 23 -4.87 -16.11 10.11
C GLN A 23 -6.36 -16.04 10.54
N ALA A 24 -7.23 -16.83 9.89
CA ALA A 24 -8.60 -17.13 10.27
C ALA A 24 -8.74 -17.97 11.56
N LYS A 25 -7.72 -17.99 12.44
CA LYS A 25 -7.81 -18.56 13.79
C LYS A 25 -8.05 -17.44 14.81
N ASN A 26 -9.17 -16.73 14.63
CA ASN A 26 -10.04 -16.11 15.66
C ASN A 26 -10.84 -14.94 15.03
N GLY A 27 -11.86 -15.23 14.23
CA GLY A 27 -12.80 -14.22 13.72
C GLY A 27 -13.54 -14.70 12.46
N GLY A 28 -14.77 -15.19 12.62
CA GLY A 28 -15.54 -15.79 11.53
C GLY A 28 -15.93 -14.82 10.41
N ASN A 29 -15.86 -15.30 9.17
CA ASN A 29 -16.34 -14.69 7.92
C ASN A 29 -15.88 -13.25 7.67
N GLN A 30 -14.86 -13.08 6.81
CA GLN A 30 -14.62 -11.80 6.12
C GLN A 30 -15.90 -11.42 5.34
N ASN A 31 -16.75 -10.60 5.94
CA ASN A 31 -18.00 -10.18 5.30
C ASN A 31 -17.70 -9.05 4.31
N LEU A 32 -16.94 -9.39 3.27
CA LEU A 32 -16.66 -8.52 2.14
C LEU A 32 -17.96 -8.01 1.50
N SER A 33 -19.10 -8.71 1.65
CA SER A 33 -20.35 -8.28 1.02
C SER A 33 -20.87 -6.94 1.54
N GLY A 34 -20.77 -6.68 2.86
CA GLY A 34 -21.20 -5.41 3.44
C GLY A 34 -20.34 -4.25 2.97
N PHE A 35 -19.02 -4.42 3.05
CA PHE A 35 -18.03 -3.49 2.51
C PHE A 35 -18.27 -3.21 1.02
N ARG A 36 -18.30 -4.27 0.19
CA ARG A 36 -18.48 -4.19 -1.27
C ARG A 36 -19.81 -3.54 -1.68
N THR A 37 -20.87 -3.75 -0.92
CA THR A 37 -22.18 -3.13 -1.18
C THR A 37 -22.12 -1.61 -1.01
N LEU A 38 -21.57 -1.13 0.11
CA LEU A 38 -21.43 0.30 0.37
C LEU A 38 -20.42 0.94 -0.59
N PHE A 39 -19.31 0.25 -0.84
CA PHE A 39 -18.30 0.70 -1.79
C PHE A 39 -18.87 0.81 -3.22
N GLY A 40 -19.66 -0.16 -3.65
CA GLY A 40 -20.35 -0.12 -4.94
C GLY A 40 -21.37 1.01 -5.05
N ARG A 41 -22.04 1.35 -3.95
CA ARG A 41 -22.93 2.53 -3.88
C ARG A 41 -22.12 3.81 -4.02
N PHE A 42 -20.99 3.93 -3.34
CA PHE A 42 -20.06 5.04 -3.53
C PHE A 42 -19.61 5.14 -5.00
N ALA A 43 -19.11 4.04 -5.60
CA ALA A 43 -18.69 4.04 -7.01
C ALA A 43 -19.80 4.51 -7.98
N ARG A 44 -21.08 4.23 -7.67
CA ARG A 44 -22.22 4.64 -8.49
C ARG A 44 -22.68 6.09 -8.27
N SER A 45 -22.69 6.53 -7.01
CA SER A 45 -23.40 7.76 -6.59
C SER A 45 -22.49 8.84 -6.03
N ARG A 46 -21.24 8.49 -5.72
CA ARG A 46 -20.22 9.34 -5.08
C ARG A 46 -20.68 9.91 -3.73
N ASP A 47 -21.56 9.19 -3.05
CA ASP A 47 -21.98 9.52 -1.69
C ASP A 47 -20.86 9.22 -0.69
N ILE A 48 -20.34 10.27 -0.06
CA ILE A 48 -19.29 10.19 0.97
C ILE A 48 -19.75 9.40 2.20
N SER A 49 -21.04 9.41 2.52
CA SER A 49 -21.57 8.62 3.65
C SER A 49 -21.38 7.13 3.37
N SER A 50 -21.65 6.71 2.12
CA SER A 50 -21.40 5.34 1.65
C SER A 50 -19.91 4.99 1.65
N LEU A 51 -19.03 5.92 1.28
CA LEU A 51 -17.57 5.71 1.37
C LEU A 51 -17.13 5.49 2.82
N LYS A 52 -17.52 6.38 3.73
CA LYS A 52 -17.20 6.27 5.16
C LYS A 52 -17.75 4.98 5.77
N GLY A 53 -18.99 4.63 5.46
CA GLY A 53 -19.59 3.36 5.90
C GLY A 53 -18.84 2.14 5.34
N ALA A 54 -18.38 2.19 4.08
CA ALA A 54 -17.56 1.14 3.49
C ALA A 54 -16.22 0.98 4.23
N LEU A 55 -15.48 2.08 4.43
CA LEU A 55 -14.20 2.07 5.15
C LEU A 55 -14.37 1.63 6.61
N GLY A 56 -15.46 2.02 7.28
CA GLY A 56 -15.76 1.54 8.63
C GLY A 56 -16.03 0.04 8.71
N ARG A 57 -16.74 -0.53 7.72
CA ARG A 57 -16.87 -1.99 7.60
C ARG A 57 -15.55 -2.66 7.22
N TYR A 58 -14.74 -2.02 6.39
CA TYR A 58 -13.44 -2.53 5.98
C TYR A 58 -12.51 -2.70 7.20
N SER A 59 -12.42 -1.67 8.05
CA SER A 59 -11.67 -1.73 9.30
C SER A 59 -12.25 -2.78 10.26
N ARG A 60 -13.56 -2.77 10.53
CA ARG A 60 -14.18 -3.66 11.54
C ARG A 60 -14.29 -5.14 11.14
N GLN A 61 -14.63 -5.41 9.88
CA GLN A 61 -15.15 -6.70 9.43
C GLN A 61 -14.28 -7.38 8.37
N VAL A 62 -13.52 -6.61 7.58
CA VAL A 62 -12.63 -7.18 6.55
C VAL A 62 -11.25 -7.42 7.11
N THR A 63 -10.66 -6.40 7.73
CA THR A 63 -9.33 -6.48 8.34
C THR A 63 -9.39 -6.87 9.81
N GLY A 64 -10.40 -6.40 10.56
CA GLY A 64 -10.54 -6.70 11.99
C GLY A 64 -9.83 -5.71 12.91
N GLY A 65 -9.27 -4.61 12.37
CA GLY A 65 -8.60 -3.55 13.10
C GLY A 65 -7.16 -3.30 12.60
N GLY A 66 -6.48 -2.36 13.26
CA GLY A 66 -5.13 -1.92 12.89
C GLY A 66 -4.05 -3.00 13.00
N ASP A 67 -4.12 -3.88 13.99
CA ASP A 67 -3.13 -4.96 14.16
C ASP A 67 -3.12 -5.91 12.96
N SER A 68 -4.29 -6.42 12.56
CA SER A 68 -4.42 -7.29 11.40
C SER A 68 -4.15 -6.54 10.08
N ALA A 69 -4.43 -5.23 10.01
CA ALA A 69 -4.03 -4.41 8.87
C ALA A 69 -2.50 -4.32 8.76
N ASN A 70 -1.80 -4.16 9.87
CA ASN A 70 -0.34 -4.14 9.93
C ASN A 70 0.30 -5.48 9.57
N GLU A 71 -0.30 -6.60 10.00
CA GLU A 71 0.15 -7.93 9.56
C GLU A 71 0.01 -8.07 8.03
N ARG A 72 -1.12 -7.63 7.49
CA ARG A 72 -1.41 -7.72 6.05
C ARG A 72 -0.54 -6.80 5.20
N LEU A 73 -0.21 -5.61 5.69
CA LEU A 73 0.64 -4.62 5.01
C LEU A 73 2.13 -4.76 5.39
N GLY A 74 2.52 -5.84 6.09
CA GLY A 74 3.86 -5.98 6.64
C GLY A 74 4.99 -5.91 5.61
N ASN A 75 4.81 -6.54 4.44
CA ASN A 75 5.76 -6.49 3.33
C ASN A 75 5.90 -5.08 2.76
N ILE A 76 4.77 -4.39 2.58
CA ILE A 76 4.69 -3.01 2.11
C ILE A 76 5.42 -2.07 3.08
N VAL A 77 5.10 -2.13 4.37
CA VAL A 77 5.76 -1.30 5.39
C VAL A 77 7.28 -1.53 5.42
N SER A 78 7.70 -2.79 5.26
CA SER A 78 9.12 -3.15 5.23
C SER A 78 9.82 -2.56 4.01
N ALA A 79 9.19 -2.60 2.83
CA ALA A 79 9.69 -1.99 1.61
C ALA A 79 9.72 -0.45 1.70
N GLY A 80 8.71 0.18 2.30
CA GLY A 80 8.71 1.62 2.61
C GLY A 80 9.87 2.03 3.53
N GLY A 81 10.24 1.18 4.49
CA GLY A 81 11.45 1.39 5.29
C GLY A 81 12.74 1.33 4.46
N GLY A 82 12.82 0.42 3.47
CA GLY A 82 13.93 0.34 2.53
C GLY A 82 13.99 1.53 1.55
N LEU A 83 12.83 2.02 1.11
CA LEU A 83 12.74 3.23 0.28
C LEU A 83 13.26 4.44 1.05
N PHE A 84 12.80 4.62 2.30
CA PHE A 84 13.30 5.67 3.15
C PHE A 84 14.82 5.56 3.36
N GLU A 85 15.34 4.38 3.70
CA GLU A 85 16.78 4.13 3.86
C GLU A 85 17.57 4.55 2.60
N LEU A 86 17.09 4.16 1.42
CA LEU A 86 17.72 4.54 0.15
C LEU A 86 17.74 6.05 -0.06
N LEU A 87 16.62 6.72 0.15
CA LEU A 87 16.48 8.16 -0.08
C LEU A 87 17.18 9.00 1.00
N ASN A 88 17.33 8.45 2.21
CA ASN A 88 18.00 9.10 3.32
C ASN A 88 19.52 8.95 3.27
N ASP A 89 19.99 7.72 3.08
CA ASP A 89 21.40 7.34 3.22
C ASP A 89 22.10 7.20 1.85
N GLY A 90 21.33 7.18 0.76
CA GLY A 90 21.81 7.06 -0.62
C GLY A 90 22.06 5.62 -1.07
N VAL A 91 21.99 4.63 -0.17
CA VAL A 91 22.28 3.23 -0.46
C VAL A 91 21.47 2.29 0.44
N VAL A 92 21.03 1.17 -0.11
CA VAL A 92 20.48 0.03 0.66
C VAL A 92 21.40 -1.16 0.47
N ASN A 93 21.74 -1.83 1.56
CA ASN A 93 22.65 -2.97 1.56
C ASN A 93 21.96 -4.27 1.97
N ASP A 94 22.49 -5.40 1.53
CA ASP A 94 22.13 -6.72 2.02
C ASP A 94 22.71 -6.98 3.43
N GLN A 95 22.42 -8.15 3.99
CA GLN A 95 22.92 -8.56 5.31
C GLN A 95 24.45 -8.67 5.37
N ASN A 96 25.13 -8.81 4.23
CA ASN A 96 26.58 -8.91 4.10
C ASN A 96 27.23 -7.56 3.76
N SER A 97 26.49 -6.45 3.84
CA SER A 97 26.94 -5.10 3.46
C SER A 97 27.29 -4.94 1.97
N ASN A 98 26.74 -5.77 1.09
CA ASN A 98 26.81 -5.53 -0.35
C ASN A 98 25.68 -4.59 -0.77
N PRO A 99 25.93 -3.57 -1.60
CA PRO A 99 24.89 -2.70 -2.11
C PRO A 99 23.86 -3.48 -2.93
N ILE A 100 22.59 -3.41 -2.51
CA ILE A 100 21.44 -3.84 -3.31
C ILE A 100 21.16 -2.77 -4.38
N ILE A 101 21.16 -1.51 -3.95
CA ILE A 101 20.97 -0.34 -4.82
C ILE A 101 21.61 0.90 -4.21
N ASP A 102 22.18 1.75 -5.07
CA ASP A 102 22.86 2.99 -4.73
C ASP A 102 22.38 4.12 -5.65
N LEU A 103 21.88 5.23 -5.09
CA LEU A 103 21.37 6.37 -5.86
C LEU A 103 22.43 7.00 -6.77
N SER A 104 23.70 6.99 -6.36
CA SER A 104 24.79 7.54 -7.17
C SER A 104 24.96 6.78 -8.49
N SER A 105 24.66 5.49 -8.51
CA SER A 105 24.69 4.65 -9.72
C SER A 105 23.54 4.95 -10.70
N LEU A 106 22.51 5.66 -10.24
CA LEU A 106 21.34 6.05 -11.04
C LEU A 106 21.45 7.48 -11.59
N ASN A 107 22.47 8.24 -11.15
CA ASN A 107 22.63 9.64 -11.54
C ASN A 107 22.78 9.79 -13.06
N GLY A 108 21.97 10.67 -13.66
CA GLY A 108 21.96 10.94 -15.09
C GLY A 108 21.07 10.01 -15.92
N LEU A 109 20.44 8.99 -15.31
CA LEU A 109 19.36 8.24 -15.96
C LEU A 109 18.10 9.09 -16.14
N SER A 110 17.15 8.62 -16.95
CA SER A 110 15.81 9.21 -16.92
C SER A 110 15.17 8.95 -15.54
N CYS A 111 14.30 9.85 -15.07
CA CYS A 111 13.59 9.63 -13.81
C CYS A 111 12.79 8.32 -13.86
N GLU A 112 12.12 8.02 -14.98
CA GLU A 112 11.38 6.77 -15.19
C GLU A 112 12.28 5.52 -15.01
N ASP A 113 13.45 5.49 -15.66
CA ASP A 113 14.38 4.35 -15.54
C ASP A 113 14.96 4.20 -14.13
N ALA A 114 15.26 5.32 -13.46
CA ALA A 114 15.78 5.32 -12.10
C ALA A 114 14.72 4.79 -11.12
N ILE A 115 13.49 5.29 -11.22
CA ILE A 115 12.36 4.88 -10.37
C ILE A 115 12.00 3.41 -10.59
N ALA A 116 11.99 2.93 -11.84
CA ALA A 116 11.78 1.52 -12.15
C ALA A 116 12.84 0.61 -11.50
N ARG A 117 14.12 1.03 -11.51
CA ARG A 117 15.20 0.28 -10.84
C ARG A 117 15.07 0.29 -9.33
N ILE A 118 14.70 1.43 -8.74
CA ILE A 118 14.45 1.57 -7.30
C ILE A 118 13.33 0.62 -6.86
N SER A 119 12.17 0.75 -7.51
CA SER A 119 11.00 -0.06 -7.17
C SER A 119 11.26 -1.55 -7.37
N GLN A 120 11.94 -1.95 -8.44
CA GLN A 120 12.31 -3.35 -8.67
C GLN A 120 13.26 -3.89 -7.59
N ALA A 121 14.33 -3.15 -7.27
CA ALA A 121 15.32 -3.60 -6.29
C ALA A 121 14.73 -3.75 -4.88
N LEU A 122 13.83 -2.84 -4.49
CA LEU A 122 13.24 -2.83 -3.14
C LEU A 122 12.03 -3.76 -2.97
N SER A 123 11.53 -4.33 -4.06
CA SER A 123 10.41 -5.28 -4.06
C SER A 123 10.84 -6.72 -4.36
N ASP A 124 12.11 -6.94 -4.70
CA ASP A 124 12.61 -8.25 -5.11
C ASP A 124 12.36 -9.32 -4.03
N GLY A 125 11.84 -10.47 -4.45
CA GLY A 125 11.47 -11.58 -3.57
C GLY A 125 10.22 -11.38 -2.70
N SER A 126 9.53 -10.24 -2.77
CA SER A 126 8.29 -9.99 -2.03
C SER A 126 7.07 -10.64 -2.69
N GLU A 127 6.16 -11.21 -1.88
CA GLU A 127 4.85 -11.68 -2.37
C GLU A 127 3.92 -10.52 -2.78
N ASP A 128 4.21 -9.30 -2.33
CA ASP A 128 3.48 -8.07 -2.68
C ASP A 128 4.27 -7.20 -3.68
N ALA A 129 5.22 -7.79 -4.43
CA ALA A 129 6.13 -7.05 -5.29
C ALA A 129 5.41 -6.10 -6.25
N ASP A 130 4.35 -6.55 -6.92
CA ASP A 130 3.58 -5.71 -7.86
C ASP A 130 2.99 -4.48 -7.17
N LYS A 131 2.39 -4.64 -5.97
CA LYS A 131 1.80 -3.52 -5.22
C LYS A 131 2.87 -2.53 -4.76
N ILE A 132 3.98 -3.06 -4.24
CA ILE A 132 5.10 -2.26 -3.78
C ILE A 132 5.66 -1.47 -4.94
N GLN A 133 5.85 -2.10 -6.10
CA GLN A 133 6.34 -1.42 -7.29
C GLN A 133 5.39 -0.32 -7.72
N THR A 134 4.10 -0.60 -7.89
CA THR A 134 3.12 0.43 -8.28
C THR A 134 3.13 1.62 -7.32
N ALA A 135 3.01 1.39 -6.01
CA ALA A 135 3.01 2.46 -5.02
C ALA A 135 4.34 3.25 -4.99
N MET A 136 5.49 2.60 -5.17
CA MET A 136 6.78 3.29 -5.24
C MET A 136 6.93 4.11 -6.52
N ASN A 137 6.49 3.59 -7.66
CA ASN A 137 6.55 4.30 -8.93
C ASN A 137 5.69 5.56 -8.86
N ASP A 138 4.43 5.43 -8.44
CA ASP A 138 3.49 6.54 -8.36
C ASP A 138 4.00 7.62 -7.38
N ALA A 139 4.44 7.21 -6.19
CA ALA A 139 4.96 8.14 -5.18
C ALA A 139 6.22 8.91 -5.62
N LEU A 140 7.18 8.22 -6.26
CA LEU A 140 8.41 8.87 -6.73
C LEU A 140 8.18 9.72 -7.98
N VAL A 141 7.24 9.34 -8.85
CA VAL A 141 6.85 10.15 -10.01
C VAL A 141 6.20 11.45 -9.54
N GLU A 142 5.31 11.39 -8.55
CA GLU A 142 4.69 12.57 -7.96
C GLU A 142 5.73 13.47 -7.28
N ALA A 143 6.55 12.90 -6.38
CA ALA A 143 7.52 13.68 -5.61
C ALA A 143 8.67 14.26 -6.44
N LEU A 144 8.91 13.72 -7.64
CA LEU A 144 9.91 14.21 -8.59
C LEU A 144 9.27 14.90 -9.80
N ASP A 145 8.03 15.40 -9.67
CA ASP A 145 7.36 16.09 -10.76
C ASP A 145 8.22 17.23 -11.34
N GLY A 146 8.17 17.36 -12.66
CA GLY A 146 9.00 18.30 -13.42
C GLY A 146 10.48 17.92 -13.56
N LYS A 147 10.95 16.80 -12.98
CA LYS A 147 12.32 16.27 -13.18
C LYS A 147 12.33 15.23 -14.30
N THR A 148 13.16 15.45 -15.33
CA THR A 148 13.31 14.49 -16.45
C THR A 148 14.52 13.56 -16.28
N THR A 149 15.54 14.04 -15.58
CA THR A 149 16.81 13.34 -15.38
C THR A 149 17.03 13.17 -13.90
N PHE A 150 17.28 11.94 -13.46
CA PHE A 150 17.48 11.62 -12.07
C PHE A 150 18.80 12.19 -11.57
N ASN A 151 18.73 12.92 -10.46
CA ASN A 151 19.88 13.41 -9.72
C ASN A 151 19.63 13.17 -8.24
N PRO A 152 20.50 12.41 -7.53
CA PRO A 152 20.34 12.17 -6.09
C PRO A 152 20.22 13.43 -5.24
N GLN A 153 20.77 14.57 -5.71
CA GLN A 153 20.67 15.85 -5.02
C GLN A 153 19.27 16.47 -5.08
N ASP A 154 18.38 15.99 -5.94
CA ASP A 154 16.98 16.40 -5.99
C ASP A 154 16.14 15.79 -4.86
N ILE A 155 16.67 14.78 -4.15
CA ILE A 155 16.02 14.18 -2.97
C ILE A 155 16.19 15.12 -1.77
N THR A 156 15.40 16.18 -1.73
CA THR A 156 15.30 17.12 -0.61
C THR A 156 14.48 16.52 0.54
N ASP A 157 14.43 17.22 1.69
CA ASP A 157 13.59 16.81 2.82
C ASP A 157 12.10 16.79 2.45
N ASP A 158 11.64 17.77 1.66
CA ASP A 158 10.26 17.84 1.19
C ASP A 158 9.94 16.67 0.25
N VAL A 159 10.84 16.36 -0.70
CA VAL A 159 10.69 15.21 -1.61
C VAL A 159 10.66 13.89 -0.84
N LEU A 160 11.49 13.76 0.21
CA LEU A 160 11.49 12.56 1.05
C LEU A 160 10.17 12.43 1.85
N ILE A 161 9.69 13.52 2.45
CA ILE A 161 8.42 13.54 3.19
C ILE A 161 7.25 13.19 2.25
N GLU A 162 7.17 13.87 1.10
CA GLU A 162 6.13 13.66 0.09
C GLU A 162 6.15 12.23 -0.44
N THR A 163 7.32 11.70 -0.80
CA THR A 163 7.46 10.31 -1.25
C THR A 163 6.91 9.32 -0.22
N MET A 164 7.21 9.52 1.07
CA MET A 164 6.75 8.59 2.11
C MET A 164 5.25 8.67 2.35
N ILE A 165 4.66 9.87 2.25
CA ILE A 165 3.21 10.09 2.38
C ILE A 165 2.47 9.48 1.17
N CYS A 166 2.93 9.76 -0.05
CA CYS A 166 2.36 9.22 -1.28
C CYS A 166 2.50 7.69 -1.31
N TYR A 167 3.65 7.14 -0.95
CA TYR A 167 3.88 5.69 -0.90
C TYR A 167 2.87 4.97 0.01
N LEU A 168 2.66 5.48 1.22
CA LEU A 168 1.71 4.87 2.16
C LEU A 168 0.25 5.05 1.68
N THR A 169 -0.06 6.21 1.10
CA THR A 169 -1.37 6.49 0.47
C THR A 169 -1.69 5.48 -0.63
N ASP A 170 -0.80 5.34 -1.61
CA ASP A 170 -1.01 4.45 -2.75
C ASP A 170 -1.06 2.99 -2.32
N SER A 171 -0.24 2.61 -1.34
CA SER A 171 -0.28 1.27 -0.77
C SER A 171 -1.63 0.93 -0.12
N ILE A 172 -2.19 1.85 0.67
CA ILE A 172 -3.51 1.68 1.29
C ILE A 172 -4.61 1.69 0.22
N PHE A 173 -4.53 2.61 -0.74
CA PHE A 173 -5.47 2.72 -1.85
C PHE A 173 -5.51 1.42 -2.67
N ILE A 174 -4.36 0.89 -3.12
CA ILE A 174 -4.26 -0.36 -3.86
C ILE A 174 -4.86 -1.51 -3.05
N GLN A 175 -4.56 -1.60 -1.75
CA GLN A 175 -5.09 -2.68 -0.92
C GLN A 175 -6.62 -2.61 -0.76
N VAL A 176 -7.19 -1.43 -0.54
CA VAL A 176 -8.63 -1.21 -0.42
C VAL A 176 -9.34 -1.50 -1.75
N THR A 177 -8.79 -1.02 -2.87
CA THR A 177 -9.37 -1.22 -4.21
C THR A 177 -9.35 -2.69 -4.64
N MET A 178 -8.27 -3.42 -4.33
CA MET A 178 -8.18 -4.86 -4.57
C MET A 178 -9.26 -5.64 -3.80
N ASP A 179 -9.50 -5.29 -2.54
CA ASP A 179 -10.54 -5.94 -1.73
C ASP A 179 -11.95 -5.59 -2.20
N ALA A 180 -12.15 -4.34 -2.67
CA ALA A 180 -13.40 -3.90 -3.28
C ALA A 180 -13.69 -4.70 -4.57
N GLY A 181 -12.64 -4.98 -5.36
CA GLY A 181 -12.70 -5.78 -6.57
C GLY A 181 -13.75 -5.28 -7.55
N LYS A 182 -14.63 -6.18 -8.03
CA LYS A 182 -15.66 -5.85 -9.02
C LYS A 182 -16.71 -4.83 -8.56
N SER A 183 -16.70 -4.41 -7.30
CA SER A 183 -17.63 -3.40 -6.77
C SER A 183 -17.44 -2.03 -7.44
N TRP A 184 -16.25 -1.79 -8.00
CA TRP A 184 -15.95 -0.64 -8.85
C TRP A 184 -16.81 -0.56 -10.11
N ASN A 185 -17.18 -1.71 -10.69
CA ASN A 185 -17.95 -1.78 -11.93
C ASN A 185 -19.43 -1.36 -11.77
N ASN A 186 -19.79 -0.76 -10.62
CA ASN A 186 -21.11 -0.17 -10.38
C ASN A 186 -21.21 1.30 -10.84
N ALA A 187 -20.10 1.93 -11.22
CA ALA A 187 -20.10 3.24 -11.89
C ALA A 187 -20.86 3.16 -13.24
N GLN A 188 -21.51 4.25 -13.67
CA GLN A 188 -22.35 4.21 -14.89
C GLN A 188 -21.52 4.40 -16.17
N SER A 189 -20.27 4.84 -16.05
CA SER A 189 -19.32 4.98 -17.16
C SER A 189 -17.87 4.91 -16.68
N ALA A 190 -16.93 4.68 -17.61
CA ALA A 190 -15.49 4.71 -17.32
C ALA A 190 -15.03 6.07 -16.73
N LYS A 191 -15.64 7.18 -17.18
CA LYS A 191 -15.33 8.51 -16.66
C LYS A 191 -15.79 8.69 -15.21
N GLU A 192 -16.92 8.08 -14.84
CA GLU A 192 -17.40 8.12 -13.46
C GLU A 192 -16.58 7.19 -12.56
N LEU A 193 -16.13 6.05 -13.07
CA LEU A 193 -15.21 5.16 -12.37
C LEU A 193 -13.91 5.90 -12.02
N GLN A 194 -13.26 6.53 -13.01
CA GLN A 194 -12.04 7.33 -12.79
C GLN A 194 -12.25 8.41 -11.73
N ARG A 195 -13.41 9.09 -11.76
CA ARG A 195 -13.72 10.13 -10.76
C ARG A 195 -13.86 9.55 -9.36
N ALA A 196 -14.52 8.40 -9.23
CA ALA A 196 -14.68 7.74 -7.94
C ALA A 196 -13.35 7.19 -7.42
N GLU A 197 -12.46 6.74 -8.30
CA GLU A 197 -11.07 6.36 -7.94
C GLU A 197 -10.29 7.57 -7.43
N ASN A 198 -10.32 8.69 -8.14
CA ASN A 198 -9.66 9.93 -7.70
C ASN A 198 -10.23 10.43 -6.36
N GLU A 199 -11.56 10.47 -6.20
CA GLU A 199 -12.19 10.92 -4.95
C GLU A 199 -11.84 10.00 -3.76
N LEU A 200 -11.67 8.69 -3.99
CA LEU A 200 -11.17 7.77 -2.96
C LEU A 200 -9.69 8.03 -2.63
N HIS A 201 -8.86 8.19 -3.66
CA HIS A 201 -7.43 8.45 -3.49
C HIS A 201 -7.20 9.74 -2.71
N GLU A 202 -7.86 10.84 -3.11
CA GLU A 202 -7.83 12.13 -2.40
C GLU A 202 -8.28 11.99 -0.94
N TYR A 203 -9.32 11.19 -0.68
CA TYR A 203 -9.80 10.94 0.68
C TYR A 203 -8.76 10.19 1.54
N ILE A 204 -8.14 9.15 0.98
CA ILE A 204 -7.10 8.38 1.69
C ILE A 204 -5.86 9.24 1.89
N SER A 205 -5.42 9.97 0.85
CA SER A 205 -4.28 10.88 0.88
C SER A 205 -4.43 11.91 2.01
N ALA A 206 -5.57 12.60 2.09
CA ALA A 206 -5.83 13.58 3.14
C ALA A 206 -5.76 12.96 4.55
N ILE A 207 -6.22 11.73 4.74
CA ILE A 207 -6.14 11.05 6.04
C ILE A 207 -4.70 10.64 6.36
N VAL A 208 -3.99 10.04 5.40
CA VAL A 208 -2.59 9.63 5.58
C VAL A 208 -1.73 10.83 5.93
N ASP A 209 -1.85 11.92 5.18
CA ASP A 209 -1.14 13.18 5.40
C ASP A 209 -1.35 13.70 6.83
N ASN A 210 -2.62 13.82 7.26
CA ASN A 210 -3.00 14.27 8.61
C ASN A 210 -2.34 13.46 9.75
N HIS A 211 -2.18 12.15 9.57
CA HIS A 211 -1.57 11.27 10.58
C HIS A 211 -0.04 11.17 10.46
N MET A 212 0.49 11.20 9.23
CA MET A 212 1.89 10.90 8.95
C MET A 212 2.78 12.14 8.97
N GLU A 213 2.38 13.25 8.33
CA GLU A 213 3.19 14.47 8.22
C GLU A 213 3.68 14.99 9.59
N PRO A 214 2.83 15.07 10.65
CA PRO A 214 3.28 15.55 11.96
C PRO A 214 4.33 14.65 12.63
N LYS A 215 4.40 13.37 12.25
CA LYS A 215 5.34 12.39 12.81
C LYS A 215 6.71 12.44 12.15
N ILE A 216 6.79 12.93 10.90
CA ILE A 216 8.02 12.86 10.10
C ILE A 216 8.62 14.22 9.74
N SER A 217 7.83 15.30 9.72
CA SER A 217 8.22 16.62 9.22
C SER A 217 9.32 17.35 10.01
N LYS A 218 9.43 17.12 11.34
CA LYS A 218 10.33 17.95 12.18
C LYS A 218 11.80 17.52 12.16
N ASN A 219 12.13 16.34 11.64
CA ASN A 219 13.52 15.88 11.55
C ASN A 219 13.65 14.61 10.68
N ILE A 220 13.10 14.63 9.46
CA ILE A 220 12.99 13.45 8.60
C ILE A 220 14.32 12.70 8.46
N ARG A 221 15.44 13.42 8.34
CA ARG A 221 16.79 12.85 8.16
C ARG A 221 17.39 12.18 9.39
N SER A 222 16.82 12.38 10.57
CA SER A 222 17.31 11.77 11.81
C SER A 222 16.76 10.37 12.07
N PHE A 223 15.70 9.99 11.35
CA PHE A 223 15.07 8.69 11.53
C PHE A 223 15.91 7.59 10.89
N SER A 224 15.89 6.43 11.52
CA SER A 224 16.36 5.19 10.92
C SER A 224 15.24 4.51 10.12
N LYS A 225 15.62 3.54 9.28
CA LYS A 225 14.69 2.58 8.68
C LYS A 225 13.69 1.98 9.69
N SER A 226 14.18 1.57 10.87
CA SER A 226 13.33 0.99 11.90
C SER A 226 12.33 1.99 12.49
N ASP A 227 12.72 3.26 12.62
CA ASP A 227 11.82 4.31 13.10
C ASP A 227 10.69 4.55 12.10
N ILE A 228 11.01 4.60 10.80
CA ILE A 228 10.02 4.79 9.74
C ILE A 228 9.10 3.58 9.58
N ILE A 229 9.60 2.36 9.74
CA ILE A 229 8.76 1.17 9.81
C ILE A 229 7.76 1.29 10.97
N LYS A 230 8.21 1.74 12.15
CA LYS A 230 7.34 1.92 13.30
C LYS A 230 6.30 3.02 13.05
N ILE A 231 6.71 4.16 12.53
CA ILE A 231 5.82 5.29 12.22
C ILE A 231 4.74 4.87 11.22
N GLN A 232 5.09 4.16 10.15
CA GLN A 232 4.10 3.65 9.19
C GLN A 232 3.08 2.72 9.86
N LYS A 233 3.52 1.82 10.75
CA LYS A 233 2.60 0.93 11.49
C LYS A 233 1.68 1.67 12.44
N ASP A 234 2.21 2.69 13.13
CA ASP A 234 1.44 3.54 14.02
C ASP A 234 0.37 4.31 13.22
N VAL A 235 0.75 4.89 12.07
CA VAL A 235 -0.17 5.59 11.16
C VAL A 235 -1.26 4.64 10.63
N ILE A 236 -0.90 3.43 10.16
CA ILE A 236 -1.90 2.44 9.70
C ILE A 236 -2.89 2.12 10.82
N THR A 237 -2.41 1.96 12.06
CA THR A 237 -3.29 1.71 13.21
C THR A 237 -4.25 2.86 13.46
N GLU A 238 -3.75 4.09 13.48
CA GLU A 238 -4.54 5.31 13.72
C GLU A 238 -5.61 5.53 12.62
N ILE A 239 -5.26 5.30 11.36
CA ILE A 239 -6.19 5.36 10.22
C ILE A 239 -7.31 4.31 10.37
N TRP A 240 -6.95 3.08 10.72
CA TRP A 240 -7.93 2.01 10.89
C TRP A 240 -8.86 2.27 12.07
N ASP A 241 -8.35 2.84 13.16
CA ASP A 241 -9.16 3.24 14.31
C ASP A 241 -10.09 4.41 13.98
N GLU A 242 -9.63 5.37 13.18
CA GLU A 242 -10.48 6.45 12.67
C GLU A 242 -11.62 5.88 11.81
N TRP A 243 -11.31 5.03 10.83
CA TRP A 243 -12.31 4.37 9.99
C TRP A 243 -13.28 3.53 10.81
N LYS A 244 -12.77 2.83 11.83
CA LYS A 244 -13.59 2.07 12.79
C LYS A 244 -14.56 2.96 13.55
N GLY A 245 -14.35 4.27 13.63
CA GLY A 245 -15.27 5.25 14.19
C GLY A 245 -16.43 5.66 13.27
N TYR A 246 -16.35 5.39 11.96
CA TYR A 246 -17.36 5.86 10.99
C TYR A 246 -18.71 5.14 11.14
N SER A 247 -19.80 5.90 11.18
CA SER A 247 -21.16 5.34 11.20
C SER A 247 -21.52 4.71 9.85
N GLU A 248 -22.49 3.78 9.87
CA GLU A 248 -23.12 3.23 8.66
C GLU A 248 -24.17 4.19 8.08
#